data_AF-A0A317IWP9-F1
#
_entry.id   AF-A0A317IWP9-F1
#
_cell.length_a   1.000
_cell.length_b   1.000
_cell.length_c   1.000
_cell.angle_alpha   90.00
_cell.angle_beta   90.00
_cell.angle_gamma   90.00
#
_symmetry.space_group_name_H-M   'P 1'
#
loop_
_entity.id
_entity.type
_entity.pdbx_description
1 polymer ?
#
loop_
_entity_poly.entity_id
_entity_poly.type
_entity_poly.pdbx_seq_one_letter_code
_entity_poly.pdbx_strand_id
1 'polypeptide(L)'
;AVFLVTAGYIVPQVARIFGKIVPMRGLPVASVNLLKELQAEGNMVPFFDWGEYIIYHLGPRVKVATDGRRETAYPLNVYRDNVAFTDGVYQWDAILERYPSNMVLIPKGLACYSLMKLKPGWTLVYEDENSSLFIRNGSPLIAQIQERLKTGKPIDATETGFP
;
A
#
# COMPACT_ATOMS: atom_id res chain seq x y z
N ALA A 1 56.60 23.74 -23.86
CA ALA A 1 55.91 22.54 -24.38
C ALA A 1 56.02 21.47 -23.29
N VAL A 2 55.03 21.23 -22.41
CA VAL A 2 53.70 20.59 -22.61
C VAL A 2 53.91 19.25 -23.35
N PHE A 3 53.70 18.04 -22.79
CA PHE A 3 52.53 17.51 -22.07
C PHE A 3 52.93 16.42 -21.04
N LEU A 4 52.29 16.44 -19.86
CA LEU A 4 52.22 15.31 -18.93
C LEU A 4 50.91 14.57 -19.23
N VAL A 5 50.98 13.31 -19.69
CA VAL A 5 49.82 12.45 -19.88
C VAL A 5 49.59 11.65 -18.61
N THR A 6 48.65 12.10 -17.77
CA THR A 6 48.12 11.28 -16.68
C THR A 6 47.09 10.31 -17.25
N ALA A 7 47.43 9.02 -17.30
CA ALA A 7 46.49 7.96 -17.64
C ALA A 7 45.40 7.89 -16.55
N GLY A 8 44.20 8.36 -16.89
CA GLY A 8 43.02 8.23 -16.04
C GLY A 8 42.58 6.77 -15.96
N TYR A 9 42.55 6.21 -14.76
CA TYR A 9 41.86 4.96 -14.49
C TYR A 9 40.35 5.21 -14.58
N ILE A 10 39.73 4.88 -15.71
CA ILE A 10 38.29 4.73 -15.79
C ILE A 10 37.95 3.44 -15.07
N VAL A 11 37.50 3.54 -13.82
CA VAL A 11 36.76 2.46 -13.16
C VAL A 11 35.41 2.40 -13.86
N PRO A 12 35.07 1.35 -14.63
CA PRO A 12 33.74 1.25 -15.18
C PRO A 12 32.77 1.08 -14.00
N GLN A 13 31.93 2.10 -13.76
CA GLN A 13 30.75 1.96 -12.92
C GLN A 13 29.79 1.01 -13.65
N VAL A 14 30.05 -0.28 -13.56
CA VAL A 14 29.05 -1.29 -13.87
C VAL A 14 28.01 -1.16 -12.77
N ALA A 15 26.98 -0.35 -13.04
CA ALA A 15 25.79 -0.28 -12.23
C ALA A 15 25.26 -1.71 -12.09
N ARG A 16 25.48 -2.30 -10.91
CA ARG A 16 24.85 -3.55 -10.47
C ARG A 16 23.35 -3.27 -10.45
N ILE A 17 22.66 -3.50 -11.56
CA ILE A 17 21.19 -3.59 -11.61
C ILE A 17 20.82 -4.88 -10.88
N PHE A 18 20.88 -4.84 -9.55
CA PHE A 18 20.10 -5.73 -8.72
C PHE A 18 18.71 -5.11 -8.76
N GLY A 19 17.87 -5.58 -9.69
CA GLY A 19 16.43 -5.41 -9.52
C GLY A 19 16.13 -5.83 -8.08
N LYS A 20 15.50 -4.94 -7.29
CA LYS A 20 15.03 -5.29 -5.96
C LYS A 20 14.26 -6.60 -6.14
N ILE A 21 14.78 -7.70 -5.62
CA ILE A 21 14.01 -8.93 -5.46
C ILE A 21 12.97 -8.54 -4.42
N VAL A 22 11.81 -8.08 -4.89
CA VAL A 22 10.65 -7.85 -4.04
C VAL A 22 10.15 -9.26 -3.74
N PRO A 23 10.29 -9.78 -2.51
CA PRO A 23 9.70 -11.06 -2.18
C PRO A 23 8.22 -10.99 -2.52
N MET A 24 7.69 -12.00 -3.22
CA MET A 24 6.26 -12.06 -3.51
C MET A 24 5.52 -12.01 -2.17
N ARG A 25 4.89 -10.86 -1.88
CA ARG A 25 4.08 -10.70 -0.68
C ARG A 25 2.76 -11.40 -0.92
N GLY A 26 2.28 -12.13 0.08
CA GLY A 26 0.95 -12.72 0.02
C GLY A 26 -0.11 -11.64 -0.22
N LEU A 27 -1.18 -12.03 -0.93
CA LEU A 27 -2.30 -11.12 -1.21
C LEU A 27 -3.06 -10.79 0.09
N PRO A 28 -3.72 -9.62 0.18
CA PRO A 28 -4.40 -9.18 1.39
C PRO A 28 -5.81 -9.79 1.50
N VAL A 29 -5.92 -11.11 1.32
CA VAL A 29 -7.19 -11.83 1.14
C VAL A 29 -8.13 -11.62 2.32
N ALA A 30 -7.65 -11.81 3.55
CA ALA A 30 -8.48 -11.67 4.74
C ALA A 30 -8.93 -10.22 4.95
N SER A 31 -8.02 -9.25 4.79
CA SER A 31 -8.37 -7.81 4.84
C SER A 31 -9.45 -7.45 3.80
N VAL A 32 -9.33 -7.94 2.57
CA VAL A 32 -10.30 -7.69 1.49
C VAL A 32 -11.63 -8.38 1.77
N ASN A 33 -11.63 -9.63 2.22
CA ASN A 33 -12.85 -10.35 2.57
C ASN A 33 -13.58 -9.71 3.75
N LEU A 34 -12.85 -9.21 4.75
CA LEU A 34 -13.41 -8.45 5.86
C LEU A 34 -14.12 -7.18 5.38
N LEU A 35 -13.47 -6.40 4.51
CA LEU A 35 -14.06 -5.20 3.93
C LEU A 35 -15.26 -5.52 3.03
N LYS A 36 -15.22 -6.65 2.31
CA LYS A 36 -16.31 -7.14 1.47
C LYS A 36 -17.54 -7.54 2.30
N GLU A 37 -17.32 -8.30 3.38
CA GLU A 37 -18.36 -8.72 4.32
C GLU A 37 -19.09 -7.52 4.93
N LEU A 38 -18.32 -6.50 5.32
CA LEU A 38 -18.85 -5.26 5.91
C LEU A 38 -19.38 -4.26 4.87
N GLN A 39 -19.36 -4.62 3.58
CA GLN A 39 -19.77 -3.75 2.47
C GLN A 39 -19.09 -2.37 2.50
N ALA A 40 -17.81 -2.33 2.88
CA ALA A 40 -17.08 -1.09 3.05
C ALA A 40 -17.04 -0.24 1.77
N GLU A 41 -16.99 1.07 1.95
CA GLU A 41 -16.90 2.05 0.87
C GLU A 41 -15.92 3.18 1.21
N GLY A 42 -15.37 3.81 0.16
CA GLY A 42 -14.50 4.97 0.31
C GLY A 42 -13.24 4.90 -0.55
N ASN A 43 -12.24 5.68 -0.16
CA ASN A 43 -11.00 5.86 -0.91
C ASN A 43 -9.83 5.25 -0.13
N MET A 44 -9.14 4.31 -0.76
CA MET A 44 -8.06 3.55 -0.18
C MET A 44 -6.72 3.94 -0.78
N VAL A 45 -5.70 4.12 0.05
CA VAL A 45 -4.30 4.07 -0.38
C VAL A 45 -3.83 2.62 -0.26
N PRO A 46 -3.69 1.87 -1.37
CA PRO A 46 -3.21 0.51 -1.29
C PRO A 46 -1.67 0.48 -1.35
N PHE A 47 -1.09 -0.64 -0.94
CA PHE A 47 0.18 -1.08 -1.50
C PHE A 47 0.01 -1.28 -3.01
N PHE A 48 0.91 -0.69 -3.78
CA PHE A 48 0.77 -0.56 -5.24
C PHE A 48 0.40 -1.88 -5.94
N ASP A 49 1.07 -2.98 -5.61
CA ASP A 49 0.87 -4.29 -6.27
C ASP A 49 -0.46 -4.97 -5.88
N TRP A 50 -1.23 -4.42 -4.94
CA TRP A 50 -2.53 -4.95 -4.54
C TRP A 50 -3.71 -4.19 -5.16
N GLY A 51 -3.45 -3.11 -5.91
CA GLY A 51 -4.49 -2.21 -6.42
C GLY A 51 -5.55 -2.92 -7.25
N GLU A 52 -5.15 -3.71 -8.26
CA GLU A 52 -6.09 -4.45 -9.11
C GLU A 52 -6.89 -5.51 -8.36
N TYR A 53 -6.24 -6.20 -7.41
CA TYR A 53 -6.91 -7.19 -6.57
C TYR A 53 -8.05 -6.55 -5.76
N ILE A 54 -7.76 -5.39 -5.15
CA ILE A 54 -8.74 -4.62 -4.38
C ILE A 54 -9.88 -4.14 -5.29
N ILE A 55 -9.58 -3.65 -6.49
CA ILE A 55 -10.59 -3.23 -7.46
C ILE A 55 -11.49 -4.39 -7.85
N TYR A 56 -10.92 -5.56 -8.16
CA TYR A 56 -11.67 -6.74 -8.58
C TYR A 56 -12.70 -7.18 -7.52
N HIS A 57 -12.33 -7.14 -6.23
CA HIS A 57 -13.19 -7.64 -5.16
C HIS A 57 -14.10 -6.59 -4.51
N LEU A 58 -13.66 -5.33 -4.43
CA LEU A 58 -14.34 -4.28 -3.67
C LEU A 58 -14.85 -3.12 -4.55
N GLY A 59 -14.45 -3.07 -5.82
CA GLY A 59 -14.97 -2.11 -6.77
C GLY A 59 -16.47 -2.30 -7.02
N PRO A 60 -17.23 -1.22 -7.29
CA PRO A 60 -16.81 0.18 -7.35
C PRO A 60 -16.88 0.93 -5.99
N ARG A 61 -17.30 0.26 -4.90
CA ARG A 61 -17.50 0.89 -3.58
C ARG A 61 -16.19 1.37 -2.94
N VAL A 62 -15.12 0.62 -3.13
CA VAL A 62 -13.77 1.02 -2.72
C VAL A 62 -12.99 1.47 -3.94
N LYS A 63 -12.52 2.72 -3.91
CA LYS A 63 -11.68 3.32 -4.96
C LYS A 63 -10.25 3.35 -4.47
N VAL A 64 -9.31 2.87 -5.28
CA VAL A 64 -7.89 2.86 -4.92
C VAL A 64 -7.17 4.07 -5.49
N ALA A 65 -6.22 4.62 -4.73
CA ALA A 65 -5.42 5.77 -5.13
C ALA A 65 -4.44 5.45 -6.26
N THR A 66 -3.99 4.20 -6.37
CA THR A 66 -3.07 3.71 -7.41
C THR A 66 -3.28 2.21 -7.64
N ASP A 67 -2.98 1.74 -8.85
CA ASP A 67 -2.79 0.33 -9.18
C ASP A 67 -1.76 0.19 -10.34
N GLY A 68 -1.53 -1.03 -10.82
CA GLY A 68 -0.61 -1.34 -11.92
C GLY A 68 -0.93 -0.68 -13.27
N ARG A 69 -2.10 -0.05 -13.47
CA ARG A 69 -2.40 0.76 -14.67
C ARG A 69 -1.65 2.10 -14.67
N ARG A 70 -1.16 2.55 -13.51
CA ARG A 70 -0.26 3.71 -13.35
C ARG A 70 -0.77 4.96 -14.10
N GLU A 71 0.10 5.65 -14.84
CA GLU A 71 -0.18 6.90 -15.57
C GLU A 71 -1.32 6.81 -16.60
N THR A 72 -1.72 5.60 -17.01
CA THR A 72 -2.88 5.44 -17.91
C THR A 72 -4.21 5.66 -17.20
N ALA A 73 -4.24 5.53 -15.87
CA ALA A 73 -5.44 5.67 -15.04
C ALA A 73 -5.31 6.74 -13.94
N TYR A 74 -4.08 7.11 -13.55
CA TYR A 74 -3.80 8.00 -12.43
C TYR A 74 -2.82 9.11 -12.79
N PRO A 75 -2.99 10.33 -12.26
CA PRO A 75 -1.99 11.39 -12.41
C PRO A 75 -0.62 10.97 -11.86
N LEU A 76 0.47 11.37 -12.53
CA LEU A 76 1.84 11.00 -12.16
C LEU A 76 2.23 11.44 -10.73
N ASN A 77 1.70 12.56 -10.24
CA ASN A 77 1.93 13.02 -8.88
C ASN A 77 1.31 12.08 -7.83
N VAL A 78 0.14 11.47 -8.11
CA VAL A 78 -0.49 10.50 -7.21
C VAL A 78 0.39 9.25 -7.09
N TYR A 79 0.92 8.76 -8.23
CA TYR A 79 1.85 7.64 -8.23
C TYR A 79 3.12 7.95 -7.42
N ARG A 80 3.73 9.13 -7.62
CA ARG A 80 4.91 9.56 -6.85
C ARG A 80 4.64 9.68 -5.36
N ASP A 81 3.50 10.25 -4.98
CA ASP A 81 3.10 10.36 -3.58
C ASP A 81 2.87 8.95 -2.96
N ASN A 82 2.34 7.97 -3.72
CA ASN A 82 2.20 6.58 -3.26
C ASN A 82 3.54 5.85 -3.08
N VAL A 83 4.51 6.09 -3.98
CA VAL A 83 5.87 5.54 -3.84
C VAL A 83 6.55 6.14 -2.62
N ALA A 84 6.50 7.47 -2.44
CA ALA A 84 7.06 8.15 -1.27
C ALA A 84 6.42 7.65 0.04
N PHE A 85 5.10 7.43 0.03
CA PHE A 85 4.36 6.81 1.13
C PHE A 85 4.91 5.42 1.46
N THR A 86 4.97 4.53 0.47
CA THR A 86 5.42 3.14 0.61
C THR A 86 6.85 3.05 1.16
N ASP A 87 7.76 3.84 0.59
CA ASP A 87 9.18 3.87 0.97
C ASP A 87 9.45 4.67 2.25
N GLY A 88 8.47 5.45 2.73
CA GLY A 88 8.60 6.23 3.96
C GLY A 88 9.60 7.39 3.86
N VAL A 89 9.71 8.00 2.69
CA VAL A 89 10.71 9.04 2.38
C VAL A 89 10.06 10.39 2.09
N TYR A 90 10.82 11.48 2.32
CA TYR A 90 10.36 12.85 2.06
C TYR A 90 9.02 13.18 2.75
N GLN A 91 8.07 13.78 2.01
CA GLN A 91 6.68 13.99 2.44
C GLN A 91 5.88 12.69 2.29
N TRP A 92 6.28 11.65 3.01
CA TRP A 92 5.74 10.30 2.86
C TRP A 92 4.21 10.26 3.03
N ASP A 93 3.64 11.11 3.89
CA ASP A 93 2.21 11.16 4.17
C ASP A 93 1.42 12.09 3.24
N ALA A 94 2.05 12.69 2.22
CA ALA A 94 1.39 13.60 1.29
C ALA A 94 0.13 12.98 0.64
N ILE A 95 0.16 11.67 0.32
CA ILE A 95 -0.99 10.97 -0.25
C ILE A 95 -2.19 10.86 0.71
N LEU A 96 -1.96 10.95 2.03
CA LEU A 96 -3.00 10.87 3.05
C LEU A 96 -3.66 12.23 3.32
N GLU A 97 -2.93 13.31 3.05
CA GLU A 97 -3.37 14.69 3.35
C GLU A 97 -3.92 15.41 2.11
N ARG A 98 -3.36 15.16 0.92
CA ARG A 98 -3.78 15.84 -0.32
C ARG A 98 -5.04 15.24 -0.95
N TYR A 99 -5.37 14.00 -0.61
CA TYR A 99 -6.47 13.26 -1.20
C TYR A 99 -7.44 12.78 -0.11
N PRO A 100 -8.73 12.61 -0.42
CA PRO A 100 -9.76 12.25 0.56
C PRO A 100 -9.73 10.75 0.91
N SER A 101 -8.55 10.23 1.24
CA SER A 101 -8.32 8.83 1.61
C SER A 101 -8.80 8.56 3.04
N ASN A 102 -9.57 7.49 3.21
CA ASN A 102 -10.10 7.06 4.51
C ASN A 102 -9.66 5.64 4.92
N MET A 103 -9.01 4.92 4.01
CA MET A 103 -8.47 3.58 4.24
C MET A 103 -7.02 3.49 3.74
N VAL A 104 -6.20 2.69 4.42
CA VAL A 104 -4.84 2.32 3.97
C VAL A 104 -4.71 0.81 4.14
N LEU A 105 -4.31 0.12 3.08
CA LEU A 105 -4.07 -1.33 3.11
C LEU A 105 -2.67 -1.62 2.59
N ILE A 106 -1.79 -2.02 3.49
CA ILE A 106 -0.35 -2.17 3.22
C ILE A 106 0.20 -3.43 3.88
N PRO A 107 1.31 -4.00 3.36
CA PRO A 107 1.95 -5.13 4.00
C PRO A 107 2.78 -4.71 5.21
N LYS A 108 3.02 -5.70 6.07
CA LYS A 108 3.96 -5.57 7.18
C LYS A 108 5.40 -5.47 6.67
N GLY A 109 6.26 -4.85 7.46
CA GLY A 109 7.70 -4.77 7.19
C GLY A 109 8.11 -3.72 6.16
N LEU A 110 7.18 -2.92 5.65
CA LEU A 110 7.50 -1.70 4.89
C LEU A 110 7.61 -0.48 5.81
N ALA A 111 8.32 0.56 5.37
CA ALA A 111 8.46 1.79 6.13
C ALA A 111 7.10 2.43 6.44
N CYS A 112 6.19 2.43 5.47
CA CYS A 112 4.83 2.93 5.63
C CYS A 112 4.07 2.28 6.79
N TYR A 113 4.28 0.99 7.07
CA TYR A 113 3.62 0.29 8.17
C TYR A 113 3.98 0.89 9.53
N SER A 114 5.29 1.05 9.79
CA SER A 114 5.79 1.64 11.04
C SER A 114 5.39 3.10 11.17
N LEU A 115 5.42 3.86 10.07
CA LEU A 115 5.02 5.27 10.04
C LEU A 115 3.52 5.45 10.28
N MET A 116 2.67 4.60 9.69
CA MET A 116 1.23 4.63 9.87
C MET A 116 0.82 4.36 11.32
N LYS A 117 1.52 3.47 12.03
CA LYS A 117 1.30 3.25 13.48
C LYS A 117 1.54 4.50 14.33
N LEU A 118 2.36 5.43 13.85
CA LEU A 118 2.69 6.68 14.55
C LEU A 118 1.86 7.87 14.03
N LYS A 119 1.13 7.72 12.92
CA LYS A 119 0.39 8.81 12.28
C LYS A 119 -0.88 9.14 13.08
N PRO A 120 -1.00 10.38 13.61
CA PRO A 120 -2.24 10.80 14.27
C PRO A 120 -3.41 10.80 13.30
N GLY A 121 -4.60 10.48 13.80
CA GLY A 121 -5.83 10.45 13.01
C GLY A 121 -6.08 9.15 12.26
N TRP A 122 -5.26 8.12 12.44
CA TRP A 122 -5.42 6.80 11.85
C TRP A 122 -5.39 5.71 12.91
N THR A 123 -6.20 4.67 12.74
CA THR A 123 -6.28 3.51 13.64
C THR A 123 -5.97 2.25 12.85
N LEU A 124 -5.02 1.44 13.34
CA LEU A 124 -4.85 0.05 12.88
C LEU A 124 -6.03 -0.78 13.38
N VAL A 125 -6.89 -1.22 12.47
CA VAL A 125 -8.13 -1.95 12.82
C VAL A 125 -8.04 -3.44 12.60
N TYR A 126 -7.13 -3.88 11.72
CA TYR A 126 -6.91 -5.28 11.42
C TYR A 126 -5.47 -5.50 10.95
N GLU A 127 -4.90 -6.63 11.35
CA GLU A 127 -3.55 -7.05 10.97
C GLU A 127 -3.48 -8.57 10.94
N ASP A 128 -2.88 -9.14 9.89
CA ASP A 128 -2.54 -10.55 9.78
C ASP A 128 -1.05 -10.72 9.41
N GLU A 129 -0.65 -11.88 8.89
CA GLU A 129 0.73 -12.14 8.46
C GLU A 129 1.13 -11.32 7.22
N ASN A 130 0.18 -11.06 6.32
CA ASN A 130 0.43 -10.45 5.02
C ASN A 130 0.16 -8.94 4.99
N SER A 131 -0.86 -8.50 5.72
CA SER A 131 -1.54 -7.22 5.52
C SER A 131 -1.88 -6.50 6.83
N SER A 132 -1.97 -5.18 6.72
CA SER A 132 -2.35 -4.28 7.79
C SER A 132 -3.31 -3.24 7.23
N LEU A 133 -4.48 -3.14 7.86
CA LEU A 133 -5.55 -2.23 7.48
C LEU A 133 -5.66 -1.10 8.49
N PHE A 134 -5.45 0.12 8.03
CA PHE A 134 -5.65 1.34 8.82
C PHE A 134 -6.86 2.10 8.29
N ILE A 135 -7.64 2.67 9.22
CA ILE A 135 -8.83 3.46 8.92
C ILE A 135 -8.67 4.84 9.55
N ARG A 136 -9.08 5.89 8.82
CA ARG A 136 -9.08 7.27 9.32
C ARG A 136 -10.10 7.39 10.48
N ASN A 137 -9.68 8.06 11.55
CA ASN A 137 -10.50 8.28 12.73
C ASN A 137 -11.79 9.02 12.38
N GLY A 138 -12.87 8.70 13.11
CA GLY A 138 -14.21 9.22 12.84
C GLY A 138 -15.02 8.38 11.83
N SER A 139 -14.42 7.39 11.19
CA SER A 139 -15.15 6.43 10.36
C SER A 139 -15.94 5.44 11.22
N PRO A 140 -17.25 5.20 10.95
CA PRO A 140 -18.03 4.17 11.63
C PRO A 140 -17.50 2.75 11.36
N LEU A 141 -16.73 2.56 10.28
CA LEU A 141 -16.12 1.29 9.89
C LEU A 141 -15.18 0.74 10.97
N ILE A 142 -14.56 1.61 11.79
CA ILE A 142 -13.71 1.19 12.91
C ILE A 142 -14.51 0.33 13.89
N ALA A 143 -15.68 0.82 14.32
CA ALA A 143 -16.54 0.10 15.25
C ALA A 143 -17.09 -1.18 14.62
N GLN A 144 -17.50 -1.13 13.34
CA GLN A 144 -17.99 -2.30 12.61
C GLN A 144 -16.94 -3.42 12.53
N ILE A 145 -15.69 -3.07 12.23
CA ILE A 145 -14.58 -4.04 12.20
C ILE A 145 -14.32 -4.60 13.60
N GLN A 146 -14.28 -3.75 14.63
CA GLN A 146 -14.06 -4.20 16.00
C GLN A 146 -15.15 -5.17 16.47
N GLU A 147 -16.43 -4.87 16.22
CA GLU A 147 -17.53 -5.78 16.52
C GLU A 147 -17.44 -7.08 15.73
N ARG A 148 -17.09 -7.01 14.44
CA ARG A 148 -16.91 -8.20 13.63
C ARG A 148 -15.77 -9.09 14.14
N LEU A 149 -14.66 -8.52 14.58
CA LEU A 149 -13.54 -9.28 15.15
C LEU A 149 -13.88 -9.89 16.52
N LYS A 150 -14.70 -9.21 17.35
CA LYS A 150 -15.18 -9.75 18.64
C LYS A 150 -15.98 -11.04 18.51
N THR A 151 -16.64 -11.27 17.37
CA THR A 151 -17.36 -12.54 17.13
C THR A 151 -16.44 -13.76 17.16
N GLY A 152 -15.13 -13.57 16.98
CA GLY A 152 -14.13 -14.64 16.91
C GLY A 152 -14.27 -15.55 15.69
N LYS A 153 -15.28 -15.33 14.82
CA LYS A 153 -15.45 -16.11 13.59
C LYS A 153 -14.25 -15.84 12.67
N PRO A 154 -13.54 -16.88 12.19
CA PRO A 154 -12.43 -16.71 11.27
C PRO A 154 -12.84 -15.88 10.06
N ILE A 155 -11.95 -15.00 9.63
CA ILE A 155 -12.08 -14.34 8.34
C ILE A 155 -11.51 -15.30 7.31
N ASP A 156 -12.25 -15.53 6.24
CA ASP A 156 -11.78 -16.37 5.16
C ASP A 156 -10.53 -15.74 4.53
N ALA A 157 -9.41 -16.44 4.64
CA ALA A 157 -8.12 -16.06 4.07
C ALA A 157 -7.78 -16.89 2.83
N THR A 158 -8.69 -17.77 2.38
CA THR A 158 -8.49 -18.56 1.17
C THR A 158 -8.80 -17.71 -0.05
N GLU A 159 -7.87 -17.70 -1.01
CA GLU A 159 -8.21 -17.19 -2.33
C GLU A 159 -9.16 -18.19 -2.99
N THR A 160 -10.42 -17.80 -3.12
CA THR A 160 -11.25 -18.40 -4.15
C THR A 160 -10.70 -17.90 -5.48
N GLY A 161 -9.94 -18.76 -6.18
CA GLY A 161 -9.55 -18.51 -7.56
C GLY A 161 -10.78 -18.28 -8.45
N PHE A 162 -10.55 -18.07 -9.75
CA PHE A 162 -11.61 -18.00 -10.76
C PHE A 162 -12.73 -19.03 -10.44
N PRO A 163 -14.02 -18.62 -10.39
CA PRO A 163 -15.11 -19.58 -10.24
C PRO A 163 -15.09 -20.62 -11.36
#